data_AF-A0A1H9Z7R3-F1
#
_entry.id   AF-A0A1H9Z7R3-F1
#
_cell.length_a   1.000
_cell.length_b   1.000
_cell.length_c   1.000
_cell.angle_alpha   90.00
_cell.angle_beta   90.00
_cell.angle_gamma   90.00
#
_symmetry.space_group_name_H-M   'P 1'
#
loop_
_entity.id
_entity.type
_entity.pdbx_description
1 polymer ?
#
loop_
_entity_poly.entity_id
_entity_poly.type
_entity_poly.pdbx_seq_one_letter_code
_entity_poly.pdbx_strand_id
1 'polypeptide(L)'
;MYFSTNNMEALASFSLREKQQIITLAGEKLTAPQKFVINILKLILLIPPFMYLANLAWGPFLVAVAGAALFYVVVLRPIYLSYCVEHLDAAIKQFKRMQQTEED
;
A
#
# COMPACT_ATOMS: atom_id res chain seq x y z
N MET A 1 7.85 -10.77 -5.08
CA MET A 1 6.78 -9.92 -4.50
C MET A 1 7.31 -9.25 -3.25
N TYR A 2 7.11 -7.94 -3.12
CA TYR A 2 7.56 -7.17 -1.95
C TYR A 2 6.44 -7.08 -0.92
N PHE A 3 6.65 -7.68 0.25
CA PHE A 3 5.72 -7.62 1.39
C PHE A 3 5.99 -6.42 2.32
N SER A 4 7.19 -5.84 2.22
CA SER A 4 7.64 -4.73 3.05
C SER A 4 8.61 -3.85 2.26
N THR A 5 8.58 -2.55 2.56
CA THR A 5 9.53 -1.56 2.05
C THR A 5 10.96 -1.84 2.52
N ASN A 6 11.13 -2.59 3.61
CA ASN A 6 12.45 -2.95 4.12
C ASN A 6 13.18 -3.99 3.27
N ASN A 7 12.46 -4.73 2.43
CA ASN A 7 13.03 -5.72 1.52
C ASN A 7 13.43 -5.11 0.17
N MET A 8 13.30 -3.80 0.00
CA MET A 8 13.61 -3.09 -1.23
C MET A 8 15.03 -2.53 -1.12
N GLU A 9 15.98 -3.14 -1.84
CA GLU A 9 17.39 -2.71 -1.82
C GLU A 9 17.56 -1.24 -2.23
N ALA A 10 16.77 -0.78 -3.21
CA ALA A 10 16.75 0.61 -3.66
C ALA A 10 16.40 1.62 -2.55
N LEU A 11 15.78 1.15 -1.46
CA LEU A 11 15.37 1.97 -0.32
C LEU A 11 16.26 1.76 0.92
N ALA A 12 17.28 0.89 0.86
CA ALA A 12 18.05 0.47 2.03
C ALA A 12 18.74 1.64 2.76
N SER A 13 19.18 2.66 2.00
CA SER A 13 19.88 3.84 2.54
C SER A 13 18.97 4.88 3.20
N PHE A 14 17.65 4.72 3.14
CA PHE A 14 16.68 5.69 3.66
C PHE A 14 16.12 5.24 5.03
N SER A 15 15.81 6.20 5.90
CA SER A 15 15.10 5.96 7.15
C SER A 15 13.65 5.50 6.91
N LEU A 16 13.00 4.93 7.93
CA LEU A 16 11.62 4.45 7.80
C LEU A 16 10.63 5.53 7.35
N ARG A 17 10.83 6.78 7.82
CA ARG A 17 9.99 7.92 7.44
C ARG A 17 10.17 8.27 5.96
N GLU A 18 11.42 8.36 5.51
CA GLU A 18 11.76 8.67 4.12
C GLU A 18 11.28 7.57 3.18
N LYS A 19 11.44 6.30 3.56
CA LYS A 19 10.87 5.15 2.84
C LYS A 19 9.38 5.32 2.60
N GLN A 20 8.62 5.72 3.62
CA GLN A 20 7.18 5.92 3.49
C GLN A 20 6.85 7.11 2.58
N GLN A 21 7.60 8.21 2.66
CA GLN A 21 7.43 9.37 1.77
C GLN A 21 7.71 9.01 0.31
N ILE A 22 8.79 8.28 0.04
CA ILE A 22 9.15 7.83 -1.31
C ILE A 22 8.07 6.91 -1.89
N ILE A 23 7.52 5.98 -1.08
CA ILE A 23 6.44 5.11 -1.53
C ILE A 23 5.15 5.90 -1.80
N THR A 24 4.85 6.93 -1.01
CA THR A 24 3.73 7.83 -1.31
C THR A 24 3.92 8.54 -2.64
N LEU A 25 5.12 9.08 -2.91
CA LEU A 25 5.46 9.71 -4.20
C LEU A 25 5.39 8.72 -5.37
N ALA A 26 5.80 7.47 -5.16
CA ALA A 26 5.64 6.41 -6.17
C ALA A 26 4.16 6.08 -6.43
N GLY A 27 3.35 6.05 -5.37
CA GLY A 27 1.91 5.85 -5.45
C GLY A 27 1.16 6.97 -6.19
N GLU A 28 1.62 8.21 -6.08
CA GLU A 28 1.06 9.35 -6.81
C GLU A 28 1.26 9.21 -8.32
N LYS A 29 2.40 8.64 -8.73
CA LYS A 29 2.77 8.37 -10.14
C LYS A 29 2.00 7.22 -10.78
N LEU A 30 1.24 6.44 -10.00
CA LEU A 30 0.36 5.42 -10.56
C LEU A 30 -0.63 6.04 -11.54
N THR A 31 -0.70 5.43 -12.72
CA THR A 31 -1.63 5.83 -13.78
C THR A 31 -3.08 5.62 -13.35
N ALA A 32 -4.02 6.32 -14.00
CA ALA A 32 -5.44 6.18 -13.70
C ALA A 32 -5.96 4.73 -13.80
N PRO A 33 -5.57 3.93 -14.83
CA PRO A 33 -5.95 2.51 -14.89
C PRO A 33 -5.41 1.68 -13.73
N GLN A 34 -4.15 1.88 -13.31
CA GLN A 34 -3.56 1.17 -12.17
C GLN A 34 -4.31 1.49 -10.86
N LYS A 35 -4.61 2.77 -10.61
CA LYS A 35 -5.42 3.20 -9.45
C LYS A 35 -6.83 2.61 -9.48
N PHE A 36 -7.43 2.55 -10.67
CA PHE A 36 -8.74 1.93 -10.86
C PHE A 36 -8.73 0.45 -10.49
N VAL A 37 -7.78 -0.34 -11.03
CA VAL A 37 -7.66 -1.78 -10.73
C VAL A 37 -7.47 -2.02 -9.23
N ILE A 38 -6.58 -1.25 -8.58
CA ILE A 38 -6.35 -1.37 -7.13
C ILE A 38 -7.64 -1.08 -6.35
N ASN A 39 -8.40 -0.06 -6.74
CA ASN A 39 -9.66 0.28 -6.07
C ASN A 39 -10.76 -0.76 -6.31
N ILE A 40 -10.87 -1.32 -7.50
CA ILE A 40 -11.77 -2.46 -7.77
C ILE A 40 -11.39 -3.66 -6.91
N LEU A 41 -10.10 -3.96 -6.80
CA LEU A 41 -9.62 -5.05 -5.94
C LEU A 41 -9.98 -4.81 -4.47
N LYS A 42 -9.84 -3.57 -3.96
CA LYS A 42 -10.30 -3.20 -2.60
C LYS A 42 -11.77 -3.51 -2.41
N LEU A 43 -12.62 -3.14 -3.37
CA LEU A 43 -14.06 -3.37 -3.28
C LEU A 43 -14.39 -4.87 -3.30
N ILE A 44 -13.80 -5.63 -4.22
CA ILE A 44 -14.00 -7.08 -4.31
C ILE A 44 -13.55 -7.78 -3.01
N LEU A 45 -12.47 -7.29 -2.39
CA LEU A 45 -11.97 -7.86 -1.15
C LEU A 45 -12.83 -7.49 0.07
N LEU A 46 -13.51 -6.36 0.03
CA LEU A 46 -14.26 -5.81 1.16
C LEU A 46 -15.73 -6.25 1.15
N ILE A 47 -16.38 -6.28 -0.02
CA ILE A 47 -17.83 -6.54 -0.15
C ILE A 47 -18.22 -7.92 0.41
N PRO A 48 -17.58 -9.05 0.02
CA PRO A 48 -17.98 -10.37 0.51
C PRO A 48 -17.81 -10.53 2.03
N PRO A 49 -16.68 -10.12 2.65
CA PRO A 49 -16.56 -10.12 4.10
C PRO A 49 -17.61 -9.24 4.77
N PHE A 50 -17.91 -8.05 4.24
CA PHE A 50 -18.95 -7.18 4.81
C PHE A 50 -20.34 -7.85 4.79
N MET A 51 -20.70 -8.50 3.68
CA MET A 51 -21.96 -9.25 3.59
C MET A 51 -22.02 -10.40 4.59
N TYR A 52 -20.91 -11.13 4.75
CA TYR A 52 -20.81 -12.22 5.73
C TYR A 52 -20.95 -11.69 7.16
N LEU A 53 -20.20 -10.64 7.50
CA LEU A 53 -20.17 -10.02 8.82
C LEU A 53 -21.55 -9.49 9.25
N ALA A 54 -22.35 -8.97 8.32
CA ALA A 54 -23.69 -8.47 8.61
C ALA A 54 -24.65 -9.53 9.18
N ASN A 55 -24.35 -10.82 8.99
CA ASN A 55 -25.18 -11.94 9.43
C ASN A 55 -24.64 -12.63 10.70
N LEU A 56 -23.54 -12.14 11.28
CA LEU A 56 -22.90 -12.75 12.43
C LEU A 56 -23.45 -12.22 13.75
N ALA A 57 -23.61 -13.10 14.73
CA ALA A 57 -23.80 -12.71 16.13
C ALA A 57 -22.56 -11.98 16.67
N TRP A 58 -22.75 -11.16 17.71
CA TRP A 58 -21.71 -10.30 18.29
C TRP A 58 -20.41 -11.04 18.70
N GLY A 59 -20.51 -12.29 19.15
CA GLY A 59 -19.36 -13.12 19.54
C GLY A 59 -18.38 -13.37 18.38
N PRO A 60 -18.77 -14.12 17.33
CA PRO A 60 -17.90 -14.37 16.19
C PRO A 60 -17.61 -13.12 15.36
N PHE A 61 -18.46 -12.08 15.44
CA PHE A 61 -18.29 -10.84 14.67
C PHE A 61 -16.92 -10.19 14.87
N LEU A 62 -16.46 -10.03 16.12
CA LEU A 62 -15.17 -9.37 16.40
C LEU A 62 -13.98 -10.13 15.80
N VAL A 63 -13.99 -11.46 15.90
CA VAL A 63 -12.94 -12.32 15.34
C VAL A 63 -12.94 -12.25 13.82
N ALA A 64 -14.14 -12.29 13.21
CA ALA A 64 -14.29 -12.21 11.77
C ALA A 64 -13.88 -10.84 11.21
N VAL A 65 -14.18 -9.74 11.92
CA VAL A 65 -13.72 -8.39 11.55
C VAL A 65 -12.19 -8.31 11.59
N ALA A 66 -11.57 -8.77 12.68
CA ALA A 66 -10.12 -8.77 12.81
C ALA A 66 -9.44 -9.62 11.71
N GLY A 67 -9.99 -10.80 11.43
CA GLY A 67 -9.52 -11.67 10.34
C GLY A 67 -9.64 -11.02 8.97
N ALA A 68 -10.79 -10.40 8.67
CA ALA A 68 -11.01 -9.69 7.40
C ALA A 68 -10.07 -8.50 7.23
N ALA A 69 -9.84 -7.72 8.29
CA ALA A 69 -8.92 -6.59 8.27
C ALA A 69 -7.47 -7.05 8.02
N LEU A 70 -7.04 -8.13 8.69
CA LEU A 70 -5.71 -8.69 8.51
C LEU A 70 -5.54 -9.25 7.08
N PHE A 71 -6.52 -10.00 6.59
CA PHE A 71 -6.54 -10.52 5.23
C PHE A 71 -6.45 -9.38 4.20
N TYR A 72 -7.22 -8.31 4.40
CA TYR A 72 -7.18 -7.12 3.56
C TYR A 72 -5.77 -6.52 3.46
N VAL A 73 -5.10 -6.33 4.60
CA VAL A 73 -3.74 -5.79 4.64
C VAL A 73 -2.73 -6.74 3.97
N VAL A 74 -2.82 -8.03 4.25
CA VAL A 74 -1.88 -9.04 3.72
C VAL A 74 -1.98 -9.18 2.21
N VAL A 75 -3.18 -9.11 1.63
CA VAL A 75 -3.39 -9.25 0.19
C VAL A 75 -3.14 -7.94 -0.55
N LEU A 76 -3.69 -6.83 -0.06
CA LEU A 76 -3.67 -5.58 -0.82
C LEU A 76 -2.30 -4.89 -0.79
N ARG A 77 -1.60 -4.93 0.34
CA ARG A 77 -0.29 -4.26 0.50
C ARG A 77 0.76 -4.74 -0.51
N PRO A 78 1.00 -6.05 -0.73
CA PRO A 78 2.00 -6.49 -1.70
C PRO A 78 1.62 -6.16 -3.14
N ILE A 79 0.31 -6.13 -3.48
CA ILE A 79 -0.16 -5.73 -4.80
C ILE A 79 0.14 -4.24 -5.03
N TYR A 80 -0.23 -3.39 -4.08
CA TYR A 80 0.07 -1.97 -4.12
C TYR A 80 1.58 -1.69 -4.23
N LEU A 81 2.39 -2.36 -3.40
CA LEU A 81 3.85 -2.22 -3.44
C LEU A 81 4.44 -2.67 -4.78
N SER A 82 3.90 -3.74 -5.39
CA SER A 82 4.38 -4.21 -6.69
C SER A 82 4.20 -3.17 -7.78
N TYR A 83 3.07 -2.43 -7.80
CA TYR A 83 2.89 -1.32 -8.72
C TYR A 83 3.78 -0.10 -8.39
N CYS A 84 4.06 0.15 -7.10
CA CYS A 84 4.94 1.25 -6.71
C CYS A 84 6.41 1.02 -7.12
N VAL A 85 6.86 -0.24 -7.23
CA VAL A 85 8.23 -0.58 -7.65
C VAL A 85 8.53 -0.01 -9.04
N GLU A 86 7.57 -0.06 -9.96
CA GLU A 86 7.72 0.44 -11.34
C GLU A 86 8.01 1.95 -11.39
N HIS A 87 7.60 2.69 -10.37
CA HIS A 87 7.78 4.14 -10.26
C HIS A 87 8.79 4.56 -9.19
N LEU A 88 9.49 3.59 -8.58
CA LEU A 88 10.33 3.81 -7.41
C LEU A 88 11.53 4.71 -7.72
N ASP A 89 12.23 4.49 -8.84
CA ASP A 89 13.39 5.29 -9.22
C ASP A 89 13.01 6.76 -9.48
N ALA A 90 11.87 6.97 -10.15
CA ALA A 90 11.34 8.30 -10.40
C ALA A 90 10.94 9.00 -9.10
N ALA A 91 10.38 8.27 -8.14
CA ALA A 91 10.03 8.78 -6.82
C ALA A 91 11.26 9.11 -5.97
N ILE A 92 12.29 8.26 -5.96
CA ILE A 92 13.57 8.52 -5.27
C ILE A 92 14.23 9.78 -5.83
N LYS A 93 14.27 9.94 -7.15
CA LYS A 93 14.83 11.13 -7.80
C LYS A 93 14.07 12.40 -7.41
N GLN A 94 12.73 12.32 -7.33
CA GLN A 94 11.90 13.44 -6.90
C GLN A 94 12.12 13.77 -5.42
N PHE A 95 12.20 12.75 -4.56
CA PHE A 95 12.44 12.91 -3.13
C PHE A 95 13.78 13.60 -2.84
N LYS A 96 14.87 13.17 -3.50
CA LYS A 96 16.19 13.82 -3.37
C LYS A 96 16.19 15.28 -3.81
N ARG A 97 15.43 15.61 -4.87
CA ARG A 97 15.27 17.02 -5.32
C ARG A 97 14.54 17.87 -4.28
N MET A 98 13.50 17.33 -3.65
CA MET A 98 12.77 18.03 -2.58
C MET A 98 13.67 18.31 -1.38
N GLN A 99 14.49 17.34 -0.95
CA GLN A 99 15.45 17.54 0.14
C GLN A 99 16.49 18.64 -0.19
N GLN A 100 16.98 18.69 -1.43
CA GLN A 100 17.92 19.74 -1.85
C GLN A 100 17.31 21.15 -1.84
N THR A 101 16.05 21.30 -2.26
CA THR A 101 15.37 22.61 -2.23
C THR A 101 15.03 23.10 -0.81
N GLU A 102 14.96 22.20 0.18
CA GLU A 102 14.71 22.58 1.59
C GLU A 102 15.99 22.98 2.34
N GLU A 103 17.18 22.65 1.81
CA GLU A 103 18.49 22.97 2.41
C GLU A 103 19.11 24.27 1.86
N ASP A 104 18.58 24.82 0.75
CA ASP A 104 18.95 26.10 0.12
C ASP A 104 18.10 27.29 0.62
#